data_AF-A0A924SGJ1-F1
#
_entry.id   AF-A0A924SGJ1-F1
#
_cell.length_a   1.000
_cell.length_b   1.000
_cell.length_c   1.000
_cell.angle_alpha   90.00
_cell.angle_beta   90.00
_cell.angle_gamma   90.00
#
_symmetry.space_group_name_H-M   'P 1'
#
loop_
_entity.id
_entity.type
_entity.pdbx_description
1 polymer ?
#
loop_
_entity_poly.entity_id
_entity_poly.type
_entity_poly.pdbx_seq_one_letter_code
_entity_poly.pdbx_strand_id
1 'polypeptide(L)'
;MPQMAGVVQDLALRGMAETPVFITVDPKRDTVASLGLALQVYGPIFVGLTGNDAALQVVHRAWQFPVFAGCGRQVFDCDPTHTFR
;
A
#
# COMPACT_ATOMS: atom_id res chain seq x y z
N MET A 1 -0.73 1.08 -12.87
CA MET A 1 -1.91 1.66 -12.21
C MET A 1 -2.52 2.83 -13.03
N PRO A 2 -2.99 2.59 -14.25
CA PRO A 2 -3.54 3.66 -15.09
C PRO A 2 -4.88 4.21 -14.58
N GLN A 3 -5.69 3.37 -13.93
CA GLN A 3 -7.04 3.76 -13.48
C GLN A 3 -7.01 4.84 -12.38
N MET A 4 -6.14 4.70 -11.38
CA MET A 4 -6.04 5.69 -10.30
C MET A 4 -5.56 7.05 -10.81
N ALA A 5 -4.58 7.05 -11.73
CA ALA A 5 -4.10 8.28 -12.35
C ALA A 5 -5.22 8.99 -13.14
N GLY A 6 -6.05 8.23 -13.87
CA GLY A 6 -7.23 8.76 -14.56
C GLY A 6 -8.26 9.38 -13.61
N VAL A 7 -8.57 8.69 -12.50
CA VAL A 7 -9.50 9.22 -11.50
C VAL A 7 -9.01 10.54 -10.90
N VAL A 8 -7.71 10.66 -10.59
CA VAL A 8 -7.15 11.91 -10.05
C VAL A 8 -7.24 13.05 -11.08
N GLN A 9 -7.02 12.75 -12.36
CA GLN A 9 -7.22 13.72 -13.44
C GLN A 9 -8.68 14.17 -13.56
N ASP A 10 -9.63 13.23 -13.48
CA ASP A 10 -11.07 13.53 -13.53
C ASP A 10 -11.51 14.38 -12.33
N LEU A 11 -10.95 14.12 -11.14
CA LEU A 11 -11.20 14.93 -9.95
C LEU A 11 -10.61 16.34 -10.09
N ALA A 12 -9.41 16.47 -10.67
CA ALA A 12 -8.78 17.76 -10.92
C ALA A 12 -9.61 18.62 -11.89
N LEU A 13 -10.19 18.01 -12.94
CA LEU A 13 -11.11 18.70 -13.87
C LEU A 13 -12.38 19.21 -13.17
N ARG A 14 -12.75 18.61 -12.04
CA ARG A 14 -13.88 19.02 -11.19
C ARG A 14 -13.46 19.99 -10.09
N GLY A 15 -12.22 20.48 -10.11
CA GLY A 15 -11.69 21.41 -9.12
C GLY A 15 -11.24 20.77 -7.81
N MET A 16 -11.10 19.45 -7.75
CA MET A 16 -10.63 18.71 -6.57
C MET A 16 -9.20 18.21 -6.79
N ALA A 17 -8.25 18.76 -6.04
CA ALA A 17 -6.84 18.38 -6.14
C ALA A 17 -6.52 17.30 -5.09
N GLU A 18 -6.56 16.03 -5.50
CA GLU A 18 -6.25 14.90 -4.63
C GLU A 18 -4.82 14.38 -4.85
N THR A 19 -4.16 13.97 -3.77
CA THR A 19 -2.82 13.37 -3.83
C THR A 19 -2.89 11.87 -3.53
N PRO A 20 -2.75 11.00 -4.55
CA PRO A 20 -2.72 9.55 -4.32
C PRO A 20 -1.43 9.14 -3.59
N VAL A 21 -1.58 8.33 -2.54
CA VAL A 21 -0.48 7.78 -1.75
C VAL A 21 -0.34 6.29 -2.06
N PHE A 22 0.87 5.87 -2.44
CA PHE A 22 1.22 4.47 -2.64
C PHE A 22 2.08 3.99 -1.48
N ILE A 23 1.61 3.01 -0.71
CA ILE A 23 2.37 2.42 0.39
C ILE A 23 2.81 1.01 -0.03
N THR A 24 4.11 0.73 0.01
CA THR A 24 4.60 -0.62 -0.33
C THR A 24 4.20 -1.67 0.71
N VAL A 25 4.05 -2.91 0.24
CA VAL A 25 3.89 -4.12 1.06
C VAL A 25 5.19 -4.96 1.14
N ASP A 26 6.19 -4.67 0.32
CA ASP A 26 7.48 -5.39 0.26
C ASP A 26 8.66 -4.41 0.34
N PRO A 27 9.01 -3.93 1.55
CA PRO A 27 10.07 -2.94 1.74
C PRO A 27 11.46 -3.46 1.40
N LYS A 28 11.65 -4.79 1.27
CA LYS A 28 12.95 -5.38 0.92
C LYS A 28 13.30 -5.13 -0.56
N ARG A 29 12.29 -4.97 -1.40
CA ARG A 29 12.43 -4.68 -2.85
C ARG A 29 12.10 -3.23 -3.17
N ASP A 30 11.08 -2.69 -2.52
CA ASP A 30 10.57 -1.34 -2.77
C ASP A 30 11.29 -0.31 -1.89
N THR A 31 12.56 -0.08 -2.22
CA THR A 31 13.36 1.01 -1.67
C THR A 31 12.85 2.37 -2.16
N VAL A 32 13.26 3.46 -1.50
CA VAL A 32 12.94 4.83 -1.93
C VAL A 32 13.32 5.08 -3.40
N ALA A 33 14.48 4.56 -3.83
CA ALA A 33 14.96 4.74 -5.19
C ALA A 33 14.15 3.94 -6.22
N SER A 34 13.93 2.64 -5.98
CA SER A 34 13.17 1.79 -6.90
C SER A 34 11.71 2.22 -7.00
N LEU A 35 11.10 2.58 -5.88
CA LEU A 35 9.72 3.02 -5.84
C LEU A 35 9.52 4.37 -6.55
N GLY A 36 10.43 5.33 -6.35
CA GLY A 36 10.40 6.61 -7.03
C GLY A 36 10.45 6.47 -8.56
N LEU A 37 11.33 5.60 -9.06
CA LEU A 37 11.42 5.31 -10.50
C LEU A 37 10.14 4.65 -11.03
N ALA A 38 9.55 3.73 -10.29
CA ALA A 38 8.31 3.05 -10.69
C ALA A 38 7.12 4.02 -10.77
N LEU A 39 7.04 5.00 -9.87
CA LEU A 39 5.94 5.97 -9.82
C LEU A 39 6.05 7.05 -10.90
N GLN A 40 7.25 7.39 -11.38
CA GLN A 40 7.44 8.39 -12.45
C GLN A 40 6.68 8.05 -13.73
N VAL A 41 6.47 6.75 -14.03
CA VAL A 41 5.71 6.29 -15.19
C VAL A 41 4.25 6.77 -15.17
N TYR A 42 3.70 7.02 -13.99
CA TYR A 42 2.31 7.45 -13.80
C TYR A 42 2.16 8.96 -13.56
N GLY A 43 3.26 9.71 -13.63
CA GLY A 43 3.30 11.16 -13.43
C GLY A 43 3.61 11.59 -11.98
N PRO A 44 3.85 12.90 -11.75
CA PRO A 44 4.33 13.43 -10.47
C PRO A 44 3.26 13.50 -9.37
N ILE A 45 2.06 12.98 -9.62
CA ILE A 45 0.92 13.08 -8.69
C ILE A 45 1.02 12.07 -7.53
N PHE A 46 1.86 11.04 -7.64
CA PHE A 46 1.93 9.97 -6.65
C PHE A 46 2.99 10.25 -5.58
N VAL A 47 2.60 10.04 -4.32
CA VAL A 47 3.53 10.00 -3.19
C VAL A 47 3.77 8.54 -2.81
N GLY A 48 5.01 8.07 -2.97
CA GLY A 48 5.43 6.73 -2.55
C GLY A 48 5.92 6.71 -1.11
N LEU A 49 5.36 5.83 -0.28
CA LEU A 49 5.78 5.57 1.09
C LEU A 49 6.37 4.16 1.20
N THR A 50 7.55 4.11 1.81
CA THR A 50 8.25 2.88 2.19
C THR A 50 8.81 3.04 3.60
N GLY A 51 9.30 1.96 4.20
CA GLY A 51 9.79 1.97 5.56
C GLY A 51 10.32 0.60 5.99
N ASN A 52 10.62 0.46 7.27
CA ASN A 52 10.94 -0.84 7.85
C ASN A 52 9.66 -1.63 8.19
N ASP A 53 9.81 -2.92 8.47
CA ASP A 53 8.69 -3.81 8.81
C ASP A 53 7.88 -3.31 10.01
N ALA A 54 8.53 -2.66 10.99
CA ALA A 54 7.85 -2.10 12.16
C ALA A 54 6.92 -0.92 11.81
N ALA A 55 7.36 -0.03 10.91
CA ALA A 55 6.54 1.07 10.41
C ALA A 55 5.36 0.56 9.57
N LEU A 56 5.60 -0.45 8.71
CA LEU A 56 4.55 -1.02 7.86
C LEU A 56 3.51 -1.82 8.66
N GLN A 57 3.89 -2.48 9.76
CA GLN A 57 2.93 -3.17 10.63
C GLN A 57 1.81 -2.26 11.15
N VAL A 58 2.10 -0.98 11.42
CA VAL A 58 1.07 -0.01 11.84
C VAL A 58 0.05 0.19 10.73
N VAL A 59 0.53 0.37 9.49
CA VAL A 59 -0.33 0.52 8.32
C VAL A 59 -1.13 -0.76 8.08
N HIS A 60 -0.49 -1.93 8.14
CA HIS A 60 -1.18 -3.19 7.92
C HIS A 60 -2.31 -3.44 8.91
N ARG A 61 -2.10 -3.15 10.19
CA ARG A 61 -3.16 -3.24 11.20
C ARG A 61 -4.30 -2.24 10.94
N ALA A 62 -3.95 -0.99 10.62
CA ALA A 62 -4.95 0.06 10.41
C ALA A 62 -5.84 -0.21 9.18
N TRP A 63 -5.28 -0.81 8.13
CA TRP A 63 -5.96 -1.07 6.86
C TRP A 63 -6.30 -2.55 6.65
N GLN A 64 -6.16 -3.37 7.70
CA GLN A 64 -6.47 -4.80 7.71
C GLN A 64 -5.79 -5.59 6.59
N PHE A 65 -4.58 -5.18 6.18
CA PHE A 65 -3.77 -5.97 5.25
C PHE A 65 -3.22 -7.18 6.00
N PRO A 66 -3.48 -8.42 5.53
CA PRO A 66 -2.94 -9.60 6.16
C PRO A 66 -1.43 -9.62 5.97
N VAL A 67 -0.69 -9.45 7.07
CA VAL A 67 0.77 -9.63 7.07
C VAL A 67 1.00 -11.11 7.35
N PHE A 68 1.45 -11.86 6.34
CA PHE A 68 1.88 -13.25 6.51
C PHE A 68 3.25 -13.33 7.19
N ALA A 69 3.40 -12.70 8.34
CA ALA A 69 4.59 -12.82 9.16
C ALA A 69 4.41 -14.03 10.09
N GLY A 70 4.81 -15.22 9.61
CA GLY A 70 4.90 -16.43 10.43
C GLY A 70 3.75 -17.44 10.30
N CYS A 71 2.70 -17.15 9.53
CA CYS A 71 1.72 -18.17 9.18
C CYS A 71 2.22 -19.00 8.01
N GLY A 72 2.13 -20.33 8.13
CA GLY A 72 2.14 -21.20 6.96
C GLY A 72 1.06 -20.80 5.94
N ARG A 73 1.05 -21.48 4.80
CA ARG A 73 0.26 -21.22 3.57
C ARG A 73 -1.28 -21.13 3.72
N GLN A 74 -1.83 -21.06 4.93
CA GLN A 74 -3.25 -20.96 5.22
C GLN A 74 -3.53 -19.84 6.24
N VAL A 75 -4.45 -18.95 5.86
CA VAL A 75 -4.91 -17.77 6.63
C VAL A 75 -5.56 -18.15 7.97
N PHE A 76 -6.09 -19.37 8.09
CA PHE A 76 -6.93 -19.78 9.21
C PHE A 76 -6.18 -20.09 10.52
N ASP A 77 -4.85 -20.23 10.50
CA ASP A 77 -4.06 -20.66 11.67
C ASP A 77 -3.43 -19.50 12.46
N CYS A 78 -3.64 -18.25 12.05
CA CYS A 78 -2.97 -17.08 12.65
C CYS A 78 -3.85 -16.12 13.43
N ASP A 79 -5.08 -16.52 13.72
CA ASP A 79 -5.98 -15.73 14.57
C ASP A 79 -6.31 -16.47 15.88
N PRO A 80 -5.70 -16.11 17.03
CA PRO A 80 -6.05 -16.66 18.34
C PRO A 80 -7.43 -16.19 18.85
N THR A 81 -8.09 -15.25 18.15
CA THR A 81 -9.43 -14.74 18.48
C THR A 81 -10.56 -15.36 17.66
N HIS A 82 -10.26 -16.24 16.71
CA HIS A 82 -11.28 -16.97 15.94
C HIS A 82 -11.80 -18.19 16.71
N THR A 83 -12.56 -17.95 17.78
CA THR A 83 -13.45 -18.99 18.32
C THR A 83 -14.65 -19.08 17.38
N PHE A 84 -14.60 -20.00 16.43
CA PHE A 84 -15.79 -20.41 15.67
C PHE A 84 -16.86 -20.90 16.66
N ARG A 85 -17.98 -20.19 16.73
CA ARG A 85 -19.27 -20.73 17.19
C ARG A 85 -20.15 -20.97 15.97
#